data_AF-A0A0S8FJ39-F1
#
_entry.id   AF-A0A0S8FJ39-F1
#
_cell.length_a   1.000
_cell.length_b   1.000
_cell.length_c   1.000
_cell.angle_alpha   90.00
_cell.angle_beta   90.00
_cell.angle_gamma   90.00
#
_symmetry.space_group_name_H-M   'P 1'
#
loop_
_entity.id
_entity.type
_entity.pdbx_description
1 polymer ?
#
loop_
_entity_poly.entity_id
_entity_poly.type
_entity_poly.pdbx_seq_one_letter_code
_entity_poly.pdbx_strand_id
1 'polypeptide(L)'
;PYVSFNIPARGEGLTADVVSQWTVEQVLDHAESAALPQCIEWIRGQKEVADRNGLLLVAYEGGQHMVGVQGGENNQALTRLLQAANAHPRMGRIYERYYDAWTRAGGDLFCYFSSVGLWSKWGSWGILQHYDDEAAQSPKFMATMQWAASLGQPVKN
;
A
#
# COMPACT_ATOMS: atom_id res chain seq x y z
N PRO A 1 -4.45 0.61 8.07
CA PRO A 1 -4.81 -0.62 7.32
C PRO A 1 -3.80 -0.84 6.19
N TYR A 2 -3.58 -2.08 5.76
CA TYR A 2 -2.60 -2.37 4.71
C TYR A 2 -3.25 -3.07 3.51
N VAL A 3 -2.90 -2.63 2.31
CA VAL A 3 -3.09 -3.41 1.08
C VAL A 3 -2.06 -4.54 1.10
N SER A 4 -2.46 -5.71 1.60
CA SER A 4 -1.53 -6.79 1.94
C SER A 4 -1.25 -7.74 0.77
N PHE A 5 0.03 -7.98 0.51
CA PHE A 5 0.53 -8.98 -0.43
C PHE A 5 1.85 -9.55 0.09
N ASN A 6 1.75 -10.32 1.17
CA ASN A 6 2.89 -10.93 1.87
C ASN A 6 3.18 -12.30 1.24
N ILE A 7 4.36 -12.45 0.63
CA ILE A 7 4.69 -13.65 -0.15
C ILE A 7 5.71 -14.51 0.59
N PRO A 8 5.31 -15.67 1.14
CA PRO A 8 6.22 -16.59 1.79
C PRO A 8 7.12 -17.34 0.79
N ALA A 9 8.25 -17.89 1.25
CA ALA A 9 9.03 -18.79 0.41
C ALA A 9 8.27 -20.07 0.06
N ARG A 10 7.44 -20.58 0.98
CA ARG A 10 6.70 -21.85 0.87
C ARG A 10 5.32 -21.73 1.51
N GLY A 11 4.36 -22.52 1.04
CA GLY A 11 3.01 -22.58 1.58
C GLY A 11 2.01 -23.10 0.55
N GLU A 12 0.74 -23.23 0.95
CA GLU A 12 -0.34 -23.70 0.06
C GLU A 12 -0.86 -22.60 -0.89
N GLY A 13 -0.57 -21.33 -0.59
CA GLY A 13 -0.94 -20.17 -1.41
C GLY A 13 0.15 -19.74 -2.38
N LEU A 14 0.10 -18.46 -2.78
CA LEU A 14 1.14 -17.84 -3.59
C LEU A 14 2.49 -17.87 -2.87
N THR A 15 3.53 -18.35 -3.56
CA THR A 15 4.90 -18.44 -3.04
C THR A 15 5.84 -17.54 -3.82
N ALA A 16 7.01 -17.27 -3.24
CA ALA A 16 8.04 -16.45 -3.87
C ALA A 16 8.46 -17.00 -5.24
N ASP A 17 8.58 -18.32 -5.39
CA ASP A 17 8.97 -18.95 -6.66
C ASP A 17 7.91 -18.76 -7.74
N VAL A 18 6.62 -18.81 -7.39
CA VAL A 18 5.52 -18.55 -8.34
C VAL A 18 5.43 -17.08 -8.70
N VAL A 19 5.35 -16.21 -7.69
CA VAL A 19 5.12 -14.77 -7.90
C VAL A 19 6.33 -14.10 -8.54
N SER A 20 7.55 -14.57 -8.28
CA SER A 20 8.75 -14.01 -8.95
C SER A 20 8.77 -14.21 -10.46
N GLN A 21 7.90 -15.05 -11.02
CA GLN A 21 7.73 -15.25 -12.46
C GLN A 21 6.59 -14.40 -13.05
N TRP A 22 5.88 -13.64 -12.23
CA TRP A 22 4.82 -12.74 -12.69
C TRP A 22 5.38 -11.50 -13.37
N THR A 23 4.56 -10.88 -14.22
CA THR A 23 4.77 -9.51 -14.67
C THR A 23 4.37 -8.50 -13.60
N VAL A 24 4.82 -7.25 -13.76
CA VAL A 24 4.39 -6.14 -12.89
C VAL A 24 2.87 -5.98 -12.93
N GLU A 25 2.28 -6.17 -14.10
CA GLU A 25 0.86 -6.06 -14.38
C GLU A 25 0.08 -7.15 -13.63
N GLN A 26 0.56 -8.39 -13.60
CA GLN A 26 -0.07 -9.45 -12.82
C GLN A 26 -0.05 -9.17 -11.32
N VAL A 27 1.05 -8.58 -10.81
CA VAL A 27 1.12 -8.13 -9.41
C VAL A 27 0.10 -7.02 -9.14
N LEU A 28 -0.04 -6.06 -10.04
CA LEU A 28 -1.00 -4.95 -9.91
C LEU A 28 -2.45 -5.41 -10.09
N ASP A 29 -2.71 -6.35 -10.99
CA ASP A 29 -4.02 -6.98 -11.17
C ASP A 29 -4.44 -7.70 -9.89
N HIS A 30 -3.52 -8.44 -9.25
CA HIS A 30 -3.77 -9.05 -7.95
C HIS A 30 -4.02 -8.00 -6.86
N ALA A 31 -3.24 -6.92 -6.84
CA ALA A 31 -3.43 -5.84 -5.89
C ALA A 31 -4.83 -5.20 -6.01
N GLU A 32 -5.32 -4.98 -7.24
CA GLU A 32 -6.62 -4.37 -7.51
C GLU A 32 -7.81 -5.30 -7.30
N SER A 33 -7.65 -6.59 -7.61
CA SER A 33 -8.73 -7.58 -7.59
C SER A 33 -8.85 -8.37 -6.29
N ALA A 34 -7.77 -8.45 -5.50
CA ALA A 34 -7.74 -9.21 -4.25
C ALA A 34 -7.30 -8.36 -3.04
N ALA A 35 -6.08 -7.82 -3.07
CA ALA A 35 -5.49 -7.18 -1.88
C ALA A 35 -6.23 -5.90 -1.45
N LEU A 36 -6.56 -5.02 -2.40
CA LEU A 36 -7.27 -3.77 -2.12
C LEU A 36 -8.72 -4.05 -1.65
N PRO A 37 -9.53 -4.88 -2.34
CA PRO A 37 -10.86 -5.25 -1.83
C PRO A 37 -10.84 -5.82 -0.42
N GLN A 38 -9.89 -6.71 -0.11
CA GLN A 38 -9.76 -7.25 1.25
C GLN A 38 -9.44 -6.16 2.27
N CYS A 39 -8.52 -5.24 1.95
CA CYS A 39 -8.21 -4.09 2.81
C CYS A 39 -9.46 -3.20 3.05
N ILE A 40 -10.29 -2.98 2.03
CA ILE A 40 -11.53 -2.21 2.14
C ILE A 40 -12.53 -2.88 3.09
N GLU A 41 -12.68 -4.21 3.00
CA GLU A 41 -13.53 -4.95 3.94
C GLU A 41 -13.02 -4.86 5.38
N TRP A 42 -11.70 -4.91 5.58
CA TRP A 42 -11.12 -4.66 6.91
C TRP A 42 -11.41 -3.25 7.42
N ILE A 43 -11.27 -2.22 6.57
CA ILE A 43 -11.61 -0.83 6.94
C ILE A 43 -13.06 -0.75 7.41
N ARG A 44 -14.00 -1.33 6.65
CA ARG A 44 -15.43 -1.35 6.98
C ARG A 44 -15.70 -2.06 8.31
N GLY A 45 -15.13 -3.26 8.49
CA GLY A 45 -15.29 -4.01 9.72
C GLY A 45 -14.75 -3.27 10.96
N GLN A 46 -13.59 -2.61 10.84
CA GLN A 46 -13.04 -1.81 11.93
C GLN A 46 -13.88 -0.56 12.20
N LYS A 47 -14.44 0.07 11.17
CA LYS A 47 -15.35 1.20 11.32
C LYS A 47 -16.61 0.80 12.08
N GLU A 48 -17.23 -0.33 11.74
CA GLU A 48 -18.41 -0.84 12.45
C GLU A 48 -18.14 -1.05 13.93
N VAL A 49 -16.96 -1.58 14.28
CA VAL A 49 -16.55 -1.75 15.68
C VAL A 49 -16.40 -0.39 16.37
N ALA A 50 -15.77 0.59 15.72
CA ALA A 50 -15.61 1.93 16.26
C ALA A 50 -16.97 2.61 16.50
N ASP A 51 -17.88 2.54 15.53
CA ASP A 51 -19.22 3.13 15.61
C ASP A 51 -20.08 2.53 16.73
N ARG A 52 -20.04 1.20 16.90
CA ARG A 52 -20.75 0.52 18.00
C ARG A 52 -20.30 0.99 19.38
N ASN A 53 -19.08 1.53 19.49
CA ASN A 53 -18.51 2.03 20.74
C ASN A 53 -18.47 3.57 20.79
N GLY A 54 -19.03 4.28 19.81
CA GLY A 54 -18.99 5.74 19.75
C GLY A 54 -17.57 6.31 19.62
N LEU A 55 -16.66 5.57 18.98
CA LEU A 55 -15.26 5.94 18.80
C LEU A 55 -14.95 6.38 17.36
N LEU A 56 -13.91 7.21 17.22
CA LEU A 56 -13.31 7.50 15.92
C LEU A 56 -12.49 6.31 15.45
N LEU A 57 -12.48 6.07 14.14
CA LEU A 57 -11.56 5.13 13.51
C LEU A 57 -10.30 5.88 13.07
N VAL A 58 -9.19 5.63 13.76
CA VAL A 58 -7.87 6.20 13.44
C VAL A 58 -6.95 5.10 12.95
N ALA A 59 -6.21 5.35 11.87
CA ALA A 59 -5.12 4.49 11.43
C ALA A 59 -3.79 5.01 11.95
N TYR A 60 -3.21 4.34 12.96
CA TYR A 60 -1.84 4.60 13.40
C TYR A 60 -0.81 4.39 12.28
N GLU A 61 -1.09 3.45 11.38
CA GLU A 61 -0.30 3.22 10.19
C GLU A 61 -1.16 2.66 9.04
N GLY A 62 -0.70 2.91 7.82
CA GLY A 62 -1.23 2.24 6.65
C GLY A 62 -0.45 2.53 5.38
N GLY A 63 -0.87 1.88 4.30
CA GLY A 63 -0.24 1.91 2.99
C GLY A 63 -0.27 0.53 2.34
N GLN A 64 0.68 0.25 1.45
CA GLN A 64 0.88 -1.09 0.90
C GLN A 64 1.81 -1.93 1.79
N HIS A 65 1.55 -3.24 1.84
CA HIS A 65 2.45 -4.24 2.43
C HIS A 65 2.65 -5.40 1.46
N MET A 66 3.34 -5.11 0.36
CA MET A 66 3.70 -6.00 -0.73
C MET A 66 5.18 -6.34 -0.58
N VAL A 67 5.46 -7.47 0.05
CA VAL A 67 6.83 -7.85 0.46
C VAL A 67 6.98 -9.36 0.53
N GLY A 68 8.21 -9.84 0.34
CA GLY A 68 8.55 -11.21 0.71
C GLY A 68 8.57 -11.36 2.24
N VAL A 69 8.07 -12.48 2.75
CA VAL A 69 8.09 -12.81 4.19
C VAL A 69 8.54 -14.26 4.38
N GLN A 70 8.89 -14.67 5.59
CA GLN A 70 9.13 -16.09 5.92
C GLN A 70 10.09 -16.79 4.93
N GLY A 71 11.19 -16.12 4.59
CA GLY A 71 12.20 -16.56 3.62
C GLY A 71 11.99 -16.04 2.21
N GLY A 72 10.76 -15.61 1.86
CA GLY A 72 10.43 -15.04 0.56
C GLY A 72 11.18 -13.74 0.26
N GLU A 73 11.52 -12.96 1.29
CA GLU A 73 12.38 -11.78 1.19
C GLU A 73 13.77 -12.10 0.62
N ASN A 74 14.23 -13.35 0.72
CA ASN A 74 15.53 -13.76 0.19
C ASN A 74 15.48 -14.07 -1.33
N ASN A 75 14.30 -14.07 -1.94
CA ASN A 75 14.16 -14.14 -3.39
C ASN A 75 14.34 -12.73 -3.99
N GLN A 76 15.50 -12.49 -4.60
CA GLN A 76 15.83 -11.19 -5.19
C GLN A 76 14.95 -10.84 -6.40
N ALA A 77 14.49 -11.82 -7.17
CA ALA A 77 13.62 -11.59 -8.32
C ALA A 77 12.24 -11.09 -7.86
N LEU A 78 11.70 -11.70 -6.80
CA LEU A 78 10.48 -11.22 -6.13
C LEU A 78 10.66 -9.78 -5.63
N THR A 79 11.75 -9.49 -4.92
CA THR A 79 12.00 -8.13 -4.40
C THR A 79 12.01 -7.09 -5.54
N ARG A 80 12.73 -7.36 -6.63
CA ARG A 80 12.77 -6.44 -7.79
C ARG A 80 11.40 -6.27 -8.43
N LEU A 81 10.64 -7.36 -8.57
CA LEU A 81 9.29 -7.33 -9.13
C LEU A 81 8.34 -6.47 -8.29
N LEU A 82 8.34 -6.66 -6.96
CA LEU A 82 7.46 -5.90 -6.06
C LEU A 82 7.84 -4.41 -5.99
N GLN A 83 9.14 -4.09 -6.06
CA GLN A 83 9.61 -2.71 -6.17
C GLN A 83 9.17 -2.07 -7.49
N ALA A 84 9.28 -2.79 -8.61
CA ALA A 84 8.81 -2.31 -9.91
C ALA A 84 7.29 -2.05 -9.90
N ALA A 85 6.51 -2.92 -9.28
CA ALA A 85 5.07 -2.70 -9.09
C ALA A 85 4.78 -1.47 -8.22
N ASN A 86 5.57 -1.21 -7.17
CA ASN A 86 5.45 -0.02 -6.32
C ASN A 86 5.75 1.30 -7.06
N ALA A 87 6.67 1.28 -8.04
CA ALA A 87 7.02 2.44 -8.86
C ALA A 87 6.05 2.66 -10.04
N HIS A 88 5.23 1.66 -10.37
CA HIS A 88 4.36 1.73 -11.54
C HIS A 88 3.21 2.75 -11.35
N PRO A 89 2.84 3.56 -12.36
CA PRO A 89 1.77 4.57 -12.24
C PRO A 89 0.42 4.02 -11.75
N ARG A 90 0.10 2.75 -12.07
CA ARG A 90 -1.10 2.06 -11.53
C ARG A 90 -1.12 1.99 -10.01
N MET A 91 0.03 1.98 -9.33
CA MET A 91 0.08 2.04 -7.87
C MET A 91 -0.54 3.32 -7.32
N GLY A 92 -0.42 4.44 -8.04
CA GLY A 92 -1.07 5.71 -7.68
C GLY A 92 -2.59 5.57 -7.71
N ARG A 93 -3.14 4.95 -8.76
CA ARG A 93 -4.60 4.67 -8.87
C ARG A 93 -5.10 3.71 -7.79
N ILE A 94 -4.29 2.72 -7.40
CA ILE A 94 -4.60 1.83 -6.27
C ILE A 94 -4.68 2.65 -4.98
N TYR A 95 -3.73 3.56 -4.76
CA TYR A 95 -3.71 4.46 -3.60
C TYR A 95 -4.89 5.45 -3.59
N GLU A 96 -5.27 6.01 -4.74
CA GLU A 96 -6.48 6.86 -4.86
C GLU A 96 -7.73 6.11 -4.40
N ARG A 97 -7.95 4.88 -4.89
CA ARG A 97 -9.07 4.03 -4.48
C ARG A 97 -9.00 3.63 -3.01
N TYR A 98 -7.80 3.39 -2.51
CA TYR A 98 -7.55 3.05 -1.11
C TYR A 98 -7.93 4.21 -0.16
N TYR A 99 -7.51 5.43 -0.47
CA TYR A 99 -7.85 6.61 0.32
C TYR A 99 -9.33 7.00 0.19
N ASP A 100 -9.91 6.90 -1.01
CA ASP A 100 -11.35 7.08 -1.21
C ASP A 100 -12.16 6.09 -0.36
N ALA A 101 -11.74 4.83 -0.27
CA ALA A 101 -12.39 3.85 0.59
C ALA A 101 -12.28 4.20 2.09
N TRP A 102 -11.13 4.70 2.55
CA TRP A 102 -10.96 5.19 3.93
C TRP A 102 -11.91 6.35 4.22
N THR A 103 -11.93 7.37 3.35
CA THR A 103 -12.79 8.55 3.50
C THR A 103 -14.27 8.15 3.46
N ARG A 104 -14.69 7.28 2.54
CA ARG A 104 -16.09 6.82 2.44
C ARG A 104 -16.54 5.99 3.63
N ALA A 105 -15.63 5.24 4.25
CA ALA A 105 -15.92 4.54 5.49
C ALA A 105 -16.07 5.50 6.69
N GLY A 106 -15.79 6.79 6.54
CA GLY A 106 -15.78 7.72 7.68
C GLY A 106 -14.61 7.47 8.62
N GLY A 107 -13.46 7.04 8.06
CA GLY A 107 -12.19 7.06 8.78
C GLY A 107 -11.76 8.49 9.09
N ASP A 108 -11.19 8.68 10.28
CA ASP A 108 -10.71 9.97 10.77
C ASP A 108 -9.22 10.13 10.39
N LEU A 109 -8.34 10.39 11.36
CA LEU A 109 -6.89 10.49 11.14
C LEU A 109 -6.31 9.22 10.50
N PHE A 110 -5.50 9.43 9.48
CA PHE A 110 -4.71 8.40 8.84
C PHE A 110 -3.23 8.78 8.83
N CYS A 111 -2.41 7.99 9.52
CA CYS A 111 -0.97 8.11 9.47
C CYS A 111 -0.43 7.17 8.39
N TYR A 112 0.12 7.73 7.30
CA TYR A 112 0.89 6.92 6.37
C TYR A 112 2.20 6.47 7.03
N PHE A 113 2.55 5.20 6.88
CA PHE A 113 3.62 4.58 7.68
C PHE A 113 5.00 5.23 7.51
N SER A 114 5.42 5.58 6.29
CA SER A 114 6.77 6.07 6.04
C SER A 114 6.81 7.15 4.95
N SER A 115 7.22 8.37 5.33
CA SER A 115 7.33 9.50 4.39
C SER A 115 8.48 9.29 3.39
N VAL A 116 9.72 9.22 3.89
CA VAL A 116 10.92 9.03 3.07
C VAL A 116 11.68 7.82 3.59
N GLY A 117 12.00 6.86 2.71
CA GLY A 117 12.78 5.68 3.08
C GLY A 117 13.09 4.78 1.88
N LEU A 118 14.36 4.38 1.79
CA LEU A 118 14.84 3.48 0.74
C LEU A 118 14.09 2.14 0.76
N TRP A 119 13.79 1.64 -0.43
CA TRP A 119 13.18 0.34 -0.57
C TRP A 119 14.23 -0.76 -0.50
N SER A 120 13.88 -1.89 0.10
CA SER A 120 14.76 -3.05 0.22
C SER A 120 13.95 -4.34 0.14
N LYS A 121 14.61 -5.49 0.34
CA LYS A 121 13.92 -6.77 0.49
C LYS A 121 12.94 -6.81 1.67
N TRP A 122 13.11 -5.90 2.65
CA TRP A 122 12.26 -5.78 3.82
C TRP A 122 11.02 -4.93 3.57
N GLY A 123 10.89 -4.29 2.41
CA GLY A 123 9.70 -3.53 2.06
C GLY A 123 9.97 -2.31 1.18
N SER A 124 8.90 -1.77 0.63
CA SER A 124 8.90 -0.56 -0.19
C SER A 124 7.97 0.48 0.41
N TRP A 125 8.13 0.76 1.71
CA TRP A 125 7.13 1.51 2.47
C TRP A 125 7.16 3.01 2.23
N GLY A 126 8.37 3.59 2.10
CA GLY A 126 8.52 5.04 1.83
C GLY A 126 7.68 5.46 0.63
N ILE A 127 6.86 6.51 0.79
CA ILE A 127 6.21 7.16 -0.36
C ILE A 127 7.25 7.86 -1.24
N LEU A 128 8.38 8.28 -0.67
CA LEU A 128 9.59 8.67 -1.40
C LEU A 128 10.76 7.78 -0.95
N GLN A 129 11.79 7.66 -1.79
CA GLN A 129 13.04 6.99 -1.44
C GLN A 129 14.11 7.98 -0.95
N HIS A 130 14.15 9.18 -1.54
CA HIS A 130 15.02 10.29 -1.15
C HIS A 130 14.22 11.57 -0.90
N TYR A 131 14.80 12.52 -0.19
CA TYR A 131 14.13 13.78 0.15
C TYR A 131 13.96 14.71 -1.07
N ASP A 132 14.79 14.53 -2.08
CA ASP A 132 14.89 15.32 -3.31
C ASP A 132 14.39 14.54 -4.55
N ASP A 133 13.72 13.41 -4.34
CA ASP A 133 13.02 12.71 -5.41
C ASP A 133 12.00 13.66 -6.08
N GLU A 134 11.94 13.63 -7.41
CA GLU A 134 10.91 14.36 -8.14
C GLU A 134 9.52 13.79 -7.79
N ALA A 135 8.69 14.60 -7.13
CA ALA A 135 7.37 14.19 -6.64
C ALA A 135 6.52 13.48 -7.71
N ALA A 136 6.52 14.02 -8.94
CA ALA A 136 5.76 13.47 -10.08
C ALA A 136 6.16 12.05 -10.48
N GLN A 137 7.37 11.61 -10.13
CA GLN A 137 7.86 10.24 -10.39
C GLN A 137 7.47 9.25 -9.30
N SER A 138 6.92 9.72 -8.17
CA SER A 138 6.43 8.85 -7.11
C SER A 138 4.90 8.74 -7.12
N PRO A 139 4.33 7.65 -7.66
CA PRO A 139 2.88 7.51 -7.75
C PRO A 139 2.20 7.45 -6.37
N LYS A 140 2.86 6.86 -5.36
CA LYS A 140 2.36 6.81 -3.99
C LYS A 140 2.36 8.19 -3.34
N PHE A 141 3.43 8.96 -3.53
CA PHE A 141 3.52 10.31 -2.99
C PHE A 141 2.44 11.20 -3.58
N MET A 142 2.30 11.22 -4.91
CA MET A 142 1.31 12.04 -5.60
C MET A 142 -0.11 11.73 -5.12
N ALA A 143 -0.50 10.45 -5.08
CA ALA A 143 -1.82 10.06 -4.59
C ALA A 143 -2.06 10.47 -3.13
N THR A 144 -1.04 10.32 -2.27
CA THR A 144 -1.12 10.70 -0.85
C THR A 144 -1.26 12.21 -0.66
N MET A 145 -0.45 13.01 -1.35
CA MET A 145 -0.50 14.47 -1.24
C MET A 145 -1.79 15.04 -1.83
N GLN A 146 -2.25 14.52 -2.96
CA GLN A 146 -3.53 14.93 -3.55
C GLN A 146 -4.69 14.64 -2.61
N TRP A 147 -4.70 13.46 -1.97
CA TRP A 147 -5.70 13.14 -0.97
C TRP A 147 -5.61 14.07 0.25
N ALA A 148 -4.41 14.30 0.80
CA ALA A 148 -4.21 15.23 1.91
C ALA A 148 -4.68 16.67 1.56
N ALA A 149 -4.37 17.16 0.35
CA ALA A 149 -4.85 18.44 -0.15
C ALA A 149 -6.38 18.48 -0.27
N SER A 150 -7.01 17.38 -0.72
CA SER A 150 -8.48 17.29 -0.80
C SER A 150 -9.17 17.38 0.57
N LEU A 151 -8.45 17.04 1.65
CA LEU A 151 -8.88 17.20 3.04
C LEU A 151 -8.50 18.58 3.63
N GLY A 152 -7.95 19.49 2.84
CA GLY A 152 -7.57 20.84 3.26
C GLY A 152 -6.20 20.94 3.95
N GLN A 153 -5.35 19.91 3.87
CA GLN A 153 -3.99 20.01 4.40
C GLN A 153 -3.12 20.94 3.53
N PRO A 154 -2.22 21.74 4.13
CA PRO A 154 -1.39 22.71 3.41
C PRO A 154 -0.18 22.05 2.72
N VAL A 155 -0.42 21.08 1.85
CA VAL A 155 0.61 20.37 1.08
C VAL A 155 0.69 20.92 -0.35
N LYS A 156 1.89 20.87 -0.95
CA LYS A 156 2.11 21.31 -2.33
C LYS A 156 1.97 20.11 -3.27
N ASN A 157 1.24 20.30 -4.36
CA ASN A 157 1.11 19.34 -5.46
C ASN A 157 2.37 19.33 -6.34
#